data_AF-A0A3R9XK39-F1
#
_entry.id   AF-A0A3R9XK39-F1
#
_cell.length_a   1.000
_cell.length_b   1.000
_cell.length_c   1.000
_cell.angle_alpha   90.00
_cell.angle_beta   90.00
_cell.angle_gamma   90.00
#
_symmetry.space_group_name_H-M   'P 1'
#
loop_
_entity.id
_entity.type
_entity.pdbx_description
1 polymer ?
#
loop_
_entity_poly.entity_id
_entity_poly.type
_entity_poly.pdbx_seq_one_letter_code
_entity_poly.pdbx_strand_id
1 'polypeptide(L)'
;MKTWIRLSAVIAAGVLVAGNVWAGLSQVPLTRSNSSVFPNLMFTLDDSGSMEFECLPDSICSVPGVVAGAVAWYPAGGYWDCCRSVATYKSSSLFARRIRSAGTNSLYYNPEIRYRPWLKADGLRFPEYSETEAPLDPQNPATKVNLVATQTVTAFWCEDLTAACTVGQLSASAETFWPAQYYQLAPGATGRNLADYTQVLISSSNNSYPKSANRQDCTGDTCTYKEEIQNFSNWFTYARNRLKVAIGGTSEAFADVPSGFRVGYGTINSPTTTVDGEEICT
;
A
#
# COMPACT_ATOMS: atom_id res chain seq x y z
N MET A 1 68.43 -53.75 -64.90
CA MET A 1 68.34 -52.36 -65.42
C MET A 1 67.53 -51.54 -64.42
N LYS A 2 68.18 -50.62 -63.71
CA LYS A 2 67.55 -49.62 -62.84
C LYS A 2 67.33 -48.37 -63.68
N THR A 3 66.10 -47.88 -63.75
CA THR A 3 65.81 -46.54 -64.27
C THR A 3 64.71 -45.92 -63.42
N TRP A 4 65.06 -44.81 -62.79
CA TRP A 4 64.20 -43.95 -61.98
C TRP A 4 63.56 -42.91 -62.90
N ILE A 5 62.27 -42.62 -62.74
CA ILE A 5 61.64 -41.42 -63.32
C ILE A 5 60.82 -40.72 -62.23
N ARG A 6 60.94 -39.39 -62.27
CA ARG A 6 60.79 -38.41 -61.20
C ARG A 6 59.32 -38.07 -60.88
N LEU A 7 59.08 -37.78 -59.60
CA LEU A 7 57.89 -37.12 -59.07
C LEU A 7 57.82 -35.67 -59.59
N SER A 8 56.67 -35.25 -60.11
CA SER A 8 56.33 -33.84 -60.35
C SER A 8 55.14 -33.46 -59.48
N ALA A 9 55.38 -32.56 -58.53
CA ALA A 9 54.36 -31.98 -57.66
C ALA A 9 53.61 -30.88 -58.42
N VAL A 10 52.28 -31.00 -58.51
CA VAL A 10 51.39 -29.95 -59.02
C VAL A 10 50.81 -29.22 -57.81
N ILE A 11 51.21 -27.96 -57.62
CA ILE A 11 50.60 -27.05 -56.64
C ILE A 11 49.37 -26.43 -57.31
N ALA A 12 48.18 -26.84 -56.86
CA ALA A 12 46.93 -26.21 -57.26
C ALA A 12 46.69 -24.97 -56.38
N ALA A 13 46.79 -23.77 -56.97
CA ALA A 13 46.38 -22.53 -56.34
C ALA A 13 44.85 -22.43 -56.37
N GLY A 14 44.20 -22.70 -55.23
CA GLY A 14 42.76 -22.49 -55.06
C GLY A 14 42.43 -21.00 -54.95
N VAL A 15 41.58 -20.51 -55.85
CA VAL A 15 41.00 -19.16 -55.77
C VAL A 15 39.97 -19.14 -54.64
N LEU A 16 40.26 -18.39 -53.57
CA LEU A 16 39.28 -18.08 -52.52
C LEU A 16 38.30 -17.02 -53.06
N VAL A 17 37.08 -17.43 -53.38
CA VAL A 17 35.98 -16.50 -53.63
C VAL A 17 35.48 -16.01 -52.27
N ALA A 18 35.78 -14.77 -51.92
CA ALA A 18 35.15 -14.10 -50.79
C ALA A 18 33.67 -13.86 -51.13
N GLY A 19 32.79 -14.68 -50.58
CA GLY A 19 31.35 -14.42 -50.61
C GLY A 19 31.05 -13.16 -49.82
N ASN A 20 30.33 -12.21 -50.42
CA ASN A 20 29.78 -11.07 -49.69
C ASN A 20 28.75 -11.59 -48.68
N VAL A 21 29.10 -11.59 -47.39
CA VAL A 21 28.13 -11.81 -46.32
C VAL A 21 27.39 -10.49 -46.11
N TRP A 22 26.16 -10.41 -46.61
CA TRP A 22 25.27 -9.33 -46.26
C TRP A 22 24.77 -9.58 -44.84
N ALA A 23 25.01 -8.65 -43.92
CA ALA A 23 24.38 -8.68 -42.61
C ALA A 23 22.87 -8.54 -42.79
N GLY A 24 22.14 -9.66 -42.69
CA GLY A 24 20.69 -9.65 -42.75
C GLY A 24 20.11 -8.96 -41.52
N LEU A 25 19.31 -7.91 -41.75
CA LEU A 25 18.47 -7.33 -40.70
C LEU A 25 17.51 -8.43 -40.21
N SER A 26 17.49 -8.65 -38.88
CA SER A 26 16.61 -9.63 -38.24
C SER A 26 15.17 -9.46 -38.73
N GLN A 27 14.66 -10.46 -39.45
CA GLN A 27 13.27 -10.52 -39.90
C GLN A 27 12.32 -11.04 -38.81
N VAL A 28 12.82 -11.18 -37.60
CA VAL A 28 12.05 -11.63 -36.44
C VAL A 28 11.54 -10.37 -35.72
N PRO A 29 10.22 -10.19 -35.60
CA PRO A 29 9.66 -9.11 -34.78
C PRO A 29 10.26 -9.18 -33.37
N LEU A 30 10.47 -8.02 -32.73
CA LEU A 30 11.01 -7.94 -31.34
C LEU A 30 10.25 -8.84 -30.35
N THR A 31 9.00 -9.18 -30.67
CA THR A 31 8.12 -10.05 -29.88
C THR A 31 8.37 -11.56 -30.07
N ARG A 32 9.28 -11.99 -30.95
CA ARG A 32 9.46 -13.40 -31.32
C ARG A 32 10.91 -13.88 -31.44
N SER A 33 11.87 -13.22 -30.78
CA SER A 33 13.24 -13.72 -30.71
C SER A 33 13.31 -14.91 -29.74
N ASN A 34 13.60 -16.11 -30.27
CA ASN A 34 14.01 -17.31 -29.50
C ASN A 34 15.37 -17.14 -28.76
N SER A 35 15.87 -15.91 -28.63
CA SER A 35 16.81 -15.47 -27.60
C SER A 35 16.03 -14.57 -26.63
N SER A 36 15.45 -15.18 -25.59
CA SER A 36 14.59 -14.56 -24.60
C SER A 36 15.37 -13.54 -23.75
N VAL A 37 15.62 -12.35 -24.28
CA VAL A 37 16.02 -11.22 -23.44
C VAL A 37 14.78 -10.80 -22.69
N PHE A 38 14.76 -11.06 -21.38
CA PHE A 38 13.66 -10.66 -20.52
C PHE A 38 13.45 -9.15 -20.59
N PRO A 39 12.21 -8.65 -20.80
CA PRO A 39 11.91 -7.23 -20.75
C PRO A 39 12.25 -6.64 -19.39
N ASN A 40 12.67 -5.37 -19.38
CA ASN A 40 12.92 -4.60 -18.17
C ASN A 40 11.67 -3.78 -17.80
N LEU A 41 11.26 -3.83 -16.55
CA LEU A 41 10.22 -3.02 -15.94
C LEU A 41 10.87 -2.18 -14.83
N MET A 42 10.76 -0.86 -14.90
CA MET A 42 11.14 0.01 -13.78
C MET A 42 9.88 0.39 -13.01
N PHE A 43 9.84 0.04 -11.73
CA PHE A 43 8.76 0.39 -10.84
C PHE A 43 9.28 1.37 -9.78
N THR A 44 8.65 2.54 -9.71
CA THR A 44 8.94 3.52 -8.67
C THR A 44 7.71 3.72 -7.80
N LEU A 45 7.88 3.66 -6.48
CA LEU A 45 6.84 3.93 -5.51
C LEU A 45 7.09 5.27 -4.84
N ASP A 46 6.06 6.12 -4.77
CA ASP A 46 6.13 7.32 -3.96
C ASP A 46 6.07 6.95 -2.47
N ASP A 47 7.07 7.39 -1.73
CA ASP A 47 7.21 7.29 -0.27
C ASP A 47 7.25 8.67 0.39
N SER A 48 6.76 9.71 -0.33
CA SER A 48 6.58 11.05 0.23
C SER A 48 5.68 11.03 1.46
N GLY A 49 5.81 12.04 2.33
CA GLY A 49 4.95 12.18 3.51
C GLY A 49 3.45 12.29 3.18
N SER A 50 3.07 12.61 1.93
CA SER A 50 1.66 12.60 1.50
C SER A 50 1.07 11.18 1.45
N MET A 51 1.92 10.16 1.30
CA MET A 51 1.53 8.76 1.27
C MET A 51 1.18 8.23 2.68
N GLU A 52 1.60 8.91 3.74
CA GLU A 52 1.14 8.63 5.10
C GLU A 52 -0.28 9.16 5.38
N PHE A 53 -0.95 9.77 4.40
CA PHE A 53 -2.28 10.32 4.64
C PHE A 53 -3.32 9.20 4.79
N GLU A 54 -4.18 9.37 5.79
CA GLU A 54 -5.25 8.43 6.15
C GLU A 54 -6.58 8.81 5.49
N CYS A 55 -6.50 9.55 4.39
CA CYS A 55 -7.67 10.05 3.69
C CYS A 55 -7.55 10.01 2.16
N LEU A 56 -8.69 9.82 1.50
CA LEU A 56 -8.88 10.04 0.07
C LEU A 56 -10.33 10.50 -0.17
N PRO A 57 -10.60 11.64 -0.84
CA PRO A 57 -9.63 12.59 -1.44
C PRO A 57 -8.97 13.52 -0.40
N ASP A 58 -7.88 14.20 -0.77
CA ASP A 58 -7.08 15.08 0.10
C ASP A 58 -7.91 16.15 0.82
N SER A 59 -8.91 16.71 0.13
CA SER A 59 -9.76 17.78 0.67
C SER A 59 -10.56 17.40 1.92
N ILE A 60 -10.64 16.11 2.26
CA ILE A 60 -11.32 15.68 3.50
C ILE A 60 -10.42 15.74 4.72
N CYS A 61 -9.09 15.79 4.55
CA CYS A 61 -8.15 15.83 5.67
C CYS A 61 -7.04 16.87 5.53
N SER A 62 -7.00 17.64 4.44
CA SER A 62 -6.01 18.66 4.16
C SER A 62 -6.66 19.99 3.77
N VAL A 63 -6.17 21.07 4.38
CA VAL A 63 -6.40 22.47 3.99
C VAL A 63 -5.02 23.18 3.99
N PRO A 64 -4.86 24.37 3.39
CA PRO A 64 -3.56 25.02 3.34
C PRO A 64 -2.87 25.10 4.72
N GLY A 65 -1.71 24.47 4.85
CA GLY A 65 -0.90 24.44 6.08
C GLY A 65 -1.32 23.40 7.13
N VAL A 66 -2.38 22.63 6.89
CA VAL A 66 -2.89 21.64 7.86
C VAL A 66 -3.16 20.32 7.17
N VAL A 67 -2.67 19.24 7.78
CA VAL A 67 -3.11 17.89 7.48
C VAL A 67 -3.51 17.22 8.78
N ALA A 68 -4.71 16.66 8.82
CA ALA A 68 -5.21 15.89 9.94
C ALA A 68 -5.25 14.39 9.59
N GLY A 69 -5.02 13.51 10.56
CA GLY A 69 -5.23 12.07 10.39
C GLY A 69 -6.56 11.59 10.97
N ALA A 70 -6.93 10.37 10.59
CA ALA A 70 -8.18 9.73 10.99
C ALA A 70 -8.01 8.94 12.30
N VAL A 71 -6.83 8.36 12.55
CA VAL A 71 -6.49 7.63 13.78
C VAL A 71 -5.40 8.35 14.58
N ALA A 72 -5.25 7.96 15.84
CA ALA A 72 -4.39 8.67 16.79
C ALA A 72 -2.96 8.10 16.92
N TRP A 73 -2.64 7.02 16.19
CA TRP A 73 -1.38 6.31 16.32
C TRP A 73 -0.59 6.30 15.03
N TYR A 74 0.66 6.77 15.13
CA TYR A 74 1.61 6.87 14.02
C TYR A 74 2.90 6.12 14.39
N PRO A 75 3.59 5.52 13.41
CA PRO A 75 4.91 4.97 13.66
C PRO A 75 5.88 6.08 14.06
N ALA A 76 6.70 5.83 15.08
CA ALA A 76 7.72 6.78 15.51
C ALA A 76 8.72 7.05 14.37
N GLY A 77 9.07 8.31 14.15
CA GLY A 77 9.98 8.71 13.08
C GLY A 77 9.37 8.77 11.68
N GLY A 78 8.04 8.68 11.56
CA GLY A 78 7.33 9.01 10.32
C GLY A 78 7.56 10.46 9.90
N TYR A 79 7.38 10.76 8.61
CA TYR A 79 7.69 12.09 8.04
C TYR A 79 6.92 13.24 8.75
N TRP A 80 5.81 12.92 9.43
CA TRP A 80 4.94 13.88 10.12
C TRP A 80 4.75 13.66 11.63
N ASP A 81 5.58 12.82 12.27
CA ASP A 81 5.42 12.40 13.68
C ASP A 81 5.29 13.57 14.68
N CYS A 82 5.85 14.75 14.39
CA CYS A 82 5.77 15.93 15.26
C CYS A 82 4.77 17.02 14.85
N CYS A 83 4.12 16.92 13.67
CA CYS A 83 3.45 18.06 13.03
C CYS A 83 2.02 17.78 12.53
N ARG A 84 1.39 16.68 12.94
CA ARG A 84 0.04 16.34 12.50
C ARG A 84 -1.01 16.48 13.60
N SER A 85 -2.13 17.08 13.24
CA SER A 85 -3.34 17.01 14.06
C SER A 85 -4.14 15.75 13.76
N VAL A 86 -5.03 15.37 14.66
CA VAL A 86 -5.87 14.18 14.51
C VAL A 86 -7.32 14.60 14.67
N ALA A 87 -8.21 14.09 13.82
CA ALA A 87 -9.63 14.31 14.04
C ALA A 87 -10.03 13.83 15.44
N THR A 88 -10.76 14.64 16.18
CA THR A 88 -11.33 14.24 17.49
C THR A 88 -12.19 12.98 17.34
N TYR A 89 -12.39 12.23 18.41
CA TYR A 89 -13.36 11.13 18.47
C TYR A 89 -14.73 11.57 19.04
N LYS A 90 -14.89 12.84 19.38
CA LYS A 90 -16.20 13.43 19.74
C LYS A 90 -17.22 13.20 18.63
N SER A 91 -18.32 12.55 18.97
CA SER A 91 -19.41 12.27 18.03
C SER A 91 -20.12 13.54 17.53
N SER A 92 -19.93 14.68 18.17
CA SER A 92 -20.46 15.99 17.72
C SER A 92 -19.69 16.60 16.56
N SER A 93 -18.48 16.12 16.25
CA SER A 93 -17.66 16.66 15.16
C SER A 93 -18.07 16.06 13.82
N LEU A 94 -18.49 16.91 12.87
CA LEU A 94 -18.79 16.45 11.52
C LEU A 94 -17.52 15.98 10.79
N PHE A 95 -16.40 16.67 11.00
CA PHE A 95 -15.11 16.29 10.45
C PHE A 95 -14.70 14.87 10.88
N ALA A 96 -14.83 14.55 12.17
CA ALA A 96 -14.55 13.24 12.73
C ALA A 96 -15.41 12.12 12.08
N ARG A 97 -16.69 12.40 11.84
CA ARG A 97 -17.59 11.45 11.15
C ARG A 97 -17.19 11.25 9.70
N ARG A 98 -16.92 12.35 8.98
CA ARG A 98 -16.56 12.34 7.56
C ARG A 98 -15.27 11.58 7.29
N ILE A 99 -14.21 11.84 8.08
CA ILE A 99 -12.92 11.19 7.87
C ILE A 99 -12.92 9.71 8.29
N ARG A 100 -13.81 9.30 9.23
CA ARG A 100 -13.98 7.91 9.67
C ARG A 100 -15.16 7.19 9.01
N SER A 101 -15.53 7.60 7.80
CA SER A 101 -16.60 6.96 7.02
C SER A 101 -16.10 6.58 5.65
N ALA A 102 -16.26 5.31 5.26
CA ALA A 102 -15.95 4.84 3.91
C ALA A 102 -16.75 5.57 2.81
N GLY A 103 -17.93 6.11 3.13
CA GLY A 103 -18.77 6.84 2.18
C GLY A 103 -18.24 8.22 1.79
N THR A 104 -17.35 8.82 2.60
CA THR A 104 -16.72 10.11 2.31
C THR A 104 -15.19 10.06 2.27
N ASN A 105 -14.59 9.13 3.00
CA ASN A 105 -13.17 8.81 2.97
C ASN A 105 -13.00 7.35 2.54
N SER A 106 -12.73 7.11 1.26
CA SER A 106 -12.62 5.74 0.73
C SER A 106 -11.43 4.95 1.28
N LEU A 107 -10.51 5.61 1.98
CA LEU A 107 -9.34 4.98 2.60
C LEU A 107 -9.61 4.49 4.02
N TYR A 108 -10.65 5.02 4.68
CA TYR A 108 -11.04 4.54 6.00
C TYR A 108 -11.65 3.14 5.92
N TYR A 109 -11.78 2.48 7.07
CA TYR A 109 -12.37 1.15 7.15
C TYR A 109 -13.75 1.09 6.48
N ASN A 110 -13.88 0.18 5.52
CA ASN A 110 -15.13 -0.15 4.86
C ASN A 110 -15.54 -1.59 5.24
N PRO A 111 -16.63 -1.78 6.00
CA PRO A 111 -17.09 -3.12 6.40
C PRO A 111 -17.51 -3.98 5.20
N GLU A 112 -17.76 -3.39 4.03
CA GLU A 112 -18.10 -4.11 2.81
C GLU A 112 -16.87 -4.70 2.10
N ILE A 113 -15.65 -4.41 2.53
CA ILE A 113 -14.41 -4.88 1.92
C ILE A 113 -13.69 -5.84 2.87
N ARG A 114 -13.18 -6.95 2.33
CA ARG A 114 -12.27 -7.84 3.05
C ARG A 114 -10.84 -7.32 2.91
N TYR A 115 -10.23 -6.92 4.01
CA TYR A 115 -8.82 -6.54 4.09
C TYR A 115 -7.96 -7.76 4.38
N ARG A 116 -6.92 -7.95 3.56
CA ARG A 116 -5.96 -9.05 3.69
C ARG A 116 -4.59 -8.50 4.08
N PRO A 117 -3.81 -9.23 4.88
CA PRO A 117 -2.39 -8.92 5.04
C PRO A 117 -1.68 -8.90 3.68
N TRP A 118 -0.67 -8.04 3.55
CA TRP A 118 0.11 -7.92 2.31
C TRP A 118 0.71 -9.25 1.87
N LEU A 119 0.85 -9.41 0.57
CA LEU A 119 1.56 -10.52 -0.02
C LEU A 119 3.07 -10.26 0.06
N LYS A 120 3.85 -11.27 0.43
CA LYS A 120 5.31 -11.22 0.45
C LYS A 120 5.86 -11.75 -0.88
N ALA A 121 7.14 -11.51 -1.12
CA ALA A 121 7.85 -12.02 -2.30
C ALA A 121 7.88 -13.56 -2.39
N ASP A 122 7.71 -14.28 -1.27
CA ASP A 122 7.63 -15.75 -1.24
C ASP A 122 6.22 -16.29 -1.60
N GLY A 123 5.28 -15.42 -1.96
CA GLY A 123 3.89 -15.77 -2.27
C GLY A 123 3.04 -16.06 -1.03
N LEU A 124 3.61 -16.01 0.18
CA LEU A 124 2.86 -16.09 1.43
C LEU A 124 2.41 -14.70 1.87
N ARG A 125 1.36 -14.62 2.66
CA ARG A 125 0.93 -13.36 3.26
C ARG A 125 1.66 -13.08 4.56
N PHE A 126 1.76 -11.81 4.92
CA PHE A 126 2.04 -11.41 6.30
C PHE A 126 0.98 -12.01 7.25
N PRO A 127 1.30 -12.18 8.54
CA PRO A 127 0.34 -12.75 9.50
C PRO A 127 -0.86 -11.83 9.72
N GLU A 128 -1.99 -12.41 10.09
CA GLU A 128 -3.06 -11.65 10.73
C GLU A 128 -2.65 -11.34 12.18
N TYR A 129 -2.89 -10.10 12.62
CA TYR A 129 -2.59 -9.68 13.98
C TYR A 129 -3.87 -9.62 14.82
N SER A 130 -3.75 -10.03 16.08
CA SER A 130 -4.81 -9.94 17.09
C SER A 130 -5.28 -8.49 17.26
N GLU A 131 -6.58 -8.33 17.50
CA GLU A 131 -7.22 -7.06 17.78
C GLU A 131 -6.69 -6.34 19.04
N THR A 132 -6.08 -7.09 19.97
CA THR A 132 -5.46 -6.52 21.18
C THR A 132 -4.02 -6.07 20.97
N GLU A 133 -3.41 -6.44 19.85
CA GLU A 133 -1.98 -6.31 19.58
C GLU A 133 -1.70 -5.88 18.13
N ALA A 134 -2.56 -5.05 17.55
CA ALA A 134 -2.46 -4.64 16.15
C ALA A 134 -1.26 -3.68 15.94
N PRO A 135 -0.25 -4.04 15.13
CA PRO A 135 0.93 -3.22 14.96
C PRO A 135 0.68 -2.01 14.09
N LEU A 136 1.44 -0.93 14.35
CA LEU A 136 1.43 0.26 13.52
C LEU A 136 2.10 0.05 12.17
N ASP A 137 3.14 -0.77 12.14
CA ASP A 137 3.89 -1.17 10.95
C ASP A 137 4.08 -2.69 10.98
N PRO A 138 3.56 -3.44 9.98
CA PRO A 138 3.73 -4.89 9.94
C PRO A 138 5.17 -5.34 9.66
N GLN A 139 6.04 -4.48 9.10
CA GLN A 139 7.45 -4.78 8.89
C GLN A 139 8.29 -4.56 10.17
N ASN A 140 7.82 -3.67 11.05
CA ASN A 140 8.39 -3.43 12.38
C ASN A 140 7.30 -3.46 13.46
N PRO A 141 6.83 -4.66 13.89
CA PRO A 141 5.66 -4.81 14.74
C PRO A 141 5.92 -4.55 16.23
N ALA A 142 6.91 -3.72 16.57
CA ALA A 142 7.28 -3.38 17.94
C ALA A 142 6.21 -2.54 18.65
N THR A 143 5.64 -1.55 17.96
CA THR A 143 4.59 -0.68 18.50
C THR A 143 3.22 -1.22 18.13
N LYS A 144 2.44 -1.59 19.16
CA LYS A 144 1.13 -2.24 19.02
C LYS A 144 0.03 -1.42 19.67
N VAL A 145 -1.20 -1.57 19.16
CA VAL A 145 -2.40 -0.89 19.67
C VAL A 145 -3.46 -1.94 19.99
N ASN A 146 -4.09 -1.79 21.15
CA ASN A 146 -5.28 -2.53 21.50
C ASN A 146 -6.51 -1.82 20.93
N LEU A 147 -7.11 -2.39 19.90
CA LEU A 147 -8.23 -1.82 19.16
C LEU A 147 -9.58 -2.03 19.85
N VAL A 148 -9.64 -2.94 20.83
CA VAL A 148 -10.85 -3.40 21.52
C VAL A 148 -10.83 -3.11 23.03
N ALA A 149 -10.11 -2.06 23.40
CA ALA A 149 -10.19 -1.48 24.73
C ALA A 149 -10.34 0.03 24.57
N THR A 150 -11.02 0.66 25.53
CA THR A 150 -11.02 2.11 25.64
C THR A 150 -9.57 2.60 25.78
N GLN A 151 -9.18 3.53 24.91
CA GLN A 151 -7.85 4.12 24.88
C GLN A 151 -7.93 5.58 25.31
N THR A 152 -6.92 6.05 26.05
CA THR A 152 -6.70 7.47 26.32
C THR A 152 -5.42 7.88 25.63
N VAL A 153 -5.52 8.77 24.62
CA VAL A 153 -4.38 9.23 23.83
C VAL A 153 -4.24 10.74 23.96
N THR A 154 -3.00 11.20 24.15
CA THR A 154 -2.67 12.63 24.10
C THR A 154 -2.23 13.00 22.70
N ALA A 155 -2.98 13.87 22.03
CA ALA A 155 -2.69 14.33 20.67
C ALA A 155 -3.19 15.76 20.46
N PHE A 156 -2.84 16.34 19.30
CA PHE A 156 -3.40 17.61 18.84
C PHE A 156 -4.75 17.35 18.16
N TRP A 157 -5.83 17.37 18.94
CA TRP A 157 -7.18 17.04 18.46
C TRP A 157 -7.82 18.18 17.67
N CYS A 158 -8.49 17.80 16.59
CA CYS A 158 -9.19 18.69 15.66
C CYS A 158 -10.67 18.37 15.60
N GLU A 159 -11.50 19.33 16.01
CA GLU A 159 -12.95 19.20 15.89
C GLU A 159 -13.44 19.51 14.48
N ASP A 160 -12.82 20.46 13.79
CA ASP A 160 -13.14 20.84 12.41
C ASP A 160 -11.86 21.10 11.62
N LEU A 161 -11.82 20.64 10.37
CA LEU A 161 -10.67 20.84 9.48
C LEU A 161 -10.59 22.30 9.02
N THR A 162 -9.86 23.12 9.77
CA THR A 162 -9.62 24.53 9.51
C THR A 162 -8.15 24.87 9.71
N ALA A 163 -7.72 26.10 9.39
CA ALA A 163 -6.35 26.54 9.68
C ALA A 163 -6.00 26.46 11.17
N ALA A 164 -6.98 26.53 12.09
CA ALA A 164 -6.76 26.41 13.54
C ALA A 164 -6.24 25.02 13.97
N CYS A 165 -6.32 24.04 13.07
CA CYS A 165 -5.78 22.70 13.27
C CYS A 165 -4.26 22.56 13.03
N THR A 166 -3.56 23.69 12.83
CA THR A 166 -2.10 23.71 12.67
C THR A 166 -1.42 23.34 13.98
N VAL A 167 -0.46 22.42 13.92
CA VAL A 167 0.39 22.09 15.08
C VAL A 167 1.20 23.32 15.48
N GLY A 168 1.13 23.68 16.77
CA GLY A 168 1.62 24.96 17.30
C GLY A 168 0.51 25.98 17.60
N GLN A 169 -0.68 25.82 17.03
CA GLN A 169 -1.90 26.55 17.43
C GLN A 169 -2.80 25.72 18.35
N LEU A 170 -2.67 24.39 18.29
CA LEU A 170 -3.34 23.46 19.18
C LEU A 170 -2.50 23.16 20.41
N SER A 171 -3.17 22.92 21.53
CA SER A 171 -2.57 22.30 22.71
C SER A 171 -2.88 20.81 22.71
N ALA A 172 -1.85 19.98 22.91
CA ALA A 172 -2.05 18.55 23.07
C ALA A 172 -2.94 18.29 24.29
N SER A 173 -3.94 17.43 24.12
CA SER A 173 -4.86 17.07 25.21
C SER A 173 -5.19 15.59 25.15
N ALA A 174 -5.57 15.02 26.29
CA ALA A 174 -5.99 13.63 26.36
C ALA A 174 -7.45 13.49 25.90
N GLU A 175 -7.71 12.59 24.95
CA GLU A 175 -9.06 12.17 24.59
C GLU A 175 -9.19 10.67 24.83
N THR A 176 -10.36 10.25 25.34
CA THR A 176 -10.67 8.85 25.64
C THR A 176 -11.72 8.34 24.68
N PHE A 177 -11.43 7.25 23.98
CA PHE A 177 -12.28 6.74 22.90
C PHE A 177 -12.12 5.23 22.67
N TRP A 178 -13.08 4.64 21.95
CA TRP A 178 -13.02 3.26 21.47
C TRP A 178 -12.38 3.22 20.07
N PRO A 179 -11.25 2.53 19.83
CA PRO A 179 -10.53 2.63 18.56
C PRO A 179 -11.26 1.97 17.39
N ALA A 180 -11.80 0.75 17.58
CA ALA A 180 -12.48 -0.01 16.55
C ALA A 180 -13.90 0.53 16.29
N GLN A 181 -13.97 1.59 15.49
CA GLN A 181 -15.23 2.24 15.13
C GLN A 181 -15.20 2.81 13.72
N TYR A 182 -16.37 3.03 13.15
CA TYR A 182 -16.56 3.73 11.90
C TYR A 182 -17.91 4.43 11.87
N TYR A 183 -18.09 5.32 10.90
CA TYR A 183 -19.38 5.96 10.63
C TYR A 183 -19.94 5.46 9.31
N GLN A 184 -21.13 4.87 9.34
CA GLN A 184 -21.86 4.49 8.14
C GLN A 184 -22.58 5.73 7.60
N LEU A 185 -22.25 6.14 6.38
CA LEU A 185 -23.01 7.16 5.65
C LEU A 185 -24.33 6.54 5.15
N ALA A 186 -25.45 7.21 5.39
CA ALA A 186 -26.74 6.77 4.90
C ALA A 186 -26.79 6.76 3.35
N PRO A 187 -27.43 5.77 2.71
CA PRO A 187 -27.53 5.71 1.25
C PRO A 187 -28.10 7.01 0.65
N GLY A 188 -27.40 7.58 -0.32
CA GLY A 188 -27.80 8.82 -1.00
C GLY A 188 -27.60 10.11 -0.17
N ALA A 189 -27.09 10.03 1.05
CA ALA A 189 -26.82 11.22 1.87
C ALA A 189 -25.59 11.99 1.38
N THR A 190 -25.58 13.30 1.65
CA THR A 190 -24.52 14.20 1.16
C THR A 190 -23.23 14.14 1.98
N GLY A 191 -23.29 13.61 3.20
CA GLY A 191 -22.18 13.62 4.16
C GLY A 191 -21.87 15.02 4.73
N ARG A 192 -22.84 15.94 4.66
CA ARG A 192 -22.69 17.33 5.12
C ARG A 192 -23.38 17.60 6.47
N ASN A 193 -24.21 16.67 6.94
CA ASN A 193 -24.90 16.80 8.22
C ASN A 193 -24.49 15.69 9.17
N LEU A 194 -24.50 15.96 10.48
CA LEU A 194 -24.24 14.92 11.49
C LEU A 194 -25.20 13.73 11.36
N ALA A 195 -26.48 14.01 11.07
CA ALA A 195 -27.52 13.00 10.92
C ALA A 195 -27.35 12.09 9.70
N ASP A 196 -26.48 12.45 8.74
CA ASP A 196 -26.17 11.60 7.58
C ASP A 196 -25.40 10.33 8.01
N TYR A 197 -24.88 10.28 9.24
CA TYR A 197 -23.98 9.24 9.72
C TYR A 197 -24.51 8.49 10.94
N THR A 198 -24.38 7.17 10.90
CA THR A 198 -24.59 6.28 12.06
C THR A 198 -23.25 5.76 12.56
N GLN A 199 -22.95 5.96 13.84
CA GLN A 199 -21.73 5.42 14.46
C GLN A 199 -21.88 3.93 14.70
N VAL A 200 -20.86 3.16 14.34
CA VAL A 200 -20.76 1.74 14.66
C VAL A 200 -19.49 1.52 15.48
N LEU A 201 -19.66 0.96 16.68
CA LEU A 201 -18.57 0.48 17.51
C LEU A 201 -18.44 -1.03 17.29
N ILE A 202 -17.30 -1.49 16.81
CA ILE A 202 -17.02 -2.93 16.69
C ILE A 202 -16.67 -3.43 18.08
N SER A 203 -17.60 -4.13 18.70
CA SER A 203 -17.48 -4.62 20.08
C SER A 203 -18.15 -5.97 20.25
N SER A 204 -17.73 -6.72 21.26
CA SER A 204 -18.22 -8.06 21.55
C SER A 204 -19.70 -8.12 21.96
N SER A 205 -20.32 -6.97 22.27
CA SER A 205 -21.76 -6.88 22.55
C SER A 205 -22.63 -6.97 21.28
N ASN A 206 -22.05 -6.68 20.11
CA ASN A 206 -22.69 -6.91 18.82
C ASN A 206 -22.00 -8.07 18.09
N ASN A 207 -22.75 -9.12 17.78
CA ASN A 207 -22.26 -10.29 17.05
C ASN A 207 -22.91 -10.48 15.68
N SER A 208 -23.53 -9.42 15.12
CA SER A 208 -24.18 -9.45 13.82
C SER A 208 -23.90 -8.13 13.08
N TYR A 209 -22.89 -8.14 12.22
CA TYR A 209 -22.51 -7.02 11.35
C TYR A 209 -22.94 -7.31 9.91
N PRO A 210 -23.34 -6.29 9.12
CA PRO A 210 -23.72 -6.48 7.73
C PRO A 210 -22.63 -7.18 6.92
N LYS A 211 -23.01 -8.19 6.14
CA LYS A 211 -22.11 -8.90 5.22
C LYS A 211 -22.38 -8.44 3.79
N SER A 212 -21.37 -7.87 3.14
CA SER A 212 -21.41 -7.62 1.70
C SER A 212 -21.02 -8.87 0.91
N ALA A 213 -21.27 -8.87 -0.40
CA ALA A 213 -20.83 -9.95 -1.29
C ALA A 213 -19.30 -10.15 -1.33
N ASN A 214 -18.49 -9.14 -0.98
CA ASN A 214 -17.04 -9.23 -1.00
C ASN A 214 -16.44 -9.75 0.32
N ARG A 215 -17.24 -9.82 1.40
CA ARG A 215 -16.86 -10.35 2.71
C ARG A 215 -16.98 -11.87 2.76
N GLN A 216 -16.14 -12.52 1.95
CA GLN A 216 -16.03 -13.98 1.83
C GLN A 216 -15.36 -14.63 3.05
N ASP A 217 -14.79 -13.84 3.95
CA ASP A 217 -14.30 -14.25 5.27
C ASP A 217 -15.44 -14.58 6.25
N CYS A 218 -16.64 -14.01 6.05
CA CYS A 218 -17.77 -14.23 6.93
C CYS A 218 -18.55 -15.48 6.50
N THR A 219 -18.72 -16.43 7.40
CA THR A 219 -19.38 -17.72 7.07
C THR A 219 -20.90 -17.65 7.02
N GLY A 220 -21.52 -16.86 7.90
CA GLY A 220 -22.98 -16.70 7.98
C GLY A 220 -23.57 -15.65 7.02
N ASP A 221 -24.85 -15.34 7.21
CA ASP A 221 -25.55 -14.25 6.50
C ASP A 221 -25.12 -12.85 6.97
N THR A 222 -24.55 -12.78 8.18
CA THR A 222 -23.91 -11.60 8.78
C THR A 222 -22.52 -11.96 9.27
N CYS A 223 -21.62 -10.98 9.35
CA CYS A 223 -20.32 -11.17 9.99
C CYS A 223 -20.47 -11.19 11.51
N THR A 224 -19.82 -12.13 12.17
CA THR A 224 -19.70 -12.19 13.63
C THR A 224 -18.75 -11.10 14.14
N TYR A 225 -18.73 -10.86 15.45
CA TYR A 225 -17.77 -9.95 16.07
C TYR A 225 -16.32 -10.31 15.72
N LYS A 226 -15.96 -11.59 15.81
CA LYS A 226 -14.60 -12.06 15.55
C LYS A 226 -14.19 -11.83 14.10
N GLU A 227 -15.08 -12.11 13.15
CA GLU A 227 -14.82 -11.86 11.72
C GLU A 227 -14.68 -10.36 11.44
N GLU A 228 -15.56 -9.53 12.02
CA GLU A 228 -15.53 -8.08 11.80
C GLU A 228 -14.30 -7.41 12.42
N ILE A 229 -13.93 -7.78 13.66
CA ILE A 229 -12.78 -7.17 14.33
C ILE A 229 -11.45 -7.63 13.72
N GLN A 230 -11.35 -8.87 13.23
CA GLN A 230 -10.17 -9.32 12.49
C GLN A 230 -10.00 -8.51 11.20
N ASN A 231 -11.10 -8.26 10.48
CA ASN A 231 -11.07 -7.43 9.27
C ASN A 231 -10.65 -5.98 9.57
N PHE A 232 -11.13 -5.41 10.68
CA PHE A 232 -10.72 -4.07 11.14
C PHE A 232 -9.23 -4.03 11.54
N SER A 233 -8.73 -5.05 12.25
CA SER A 233 -7.31 -5.21 12.58
C SER A 233 -6.45 -5.26 11.31
N ASN A 234 -6.88 -6.05 10.32
CA ASN A 234 -6.20 -6.13 9.02
C ASN A 234 -6.18 -4.77 8.31
N TRP A 235 -7.28 -4.02 8.28
CA TRP A 235 -7.29 -2.66 7.74
C TRP A 235 -6.32 -1.74 8.48
N PHE A 236 -6.36 -1.74 9.82
CA PHE A 236 -5.53 -0.87 10.64
C PHE A 236 -4.04 -1.11 10.39
N THR A 237 -3.63 -2.37 10.28
CA THR A 237 -2.23 -2.74 10.06
C THR A 237 -1.80 -2.62 8.60
N TYR A 238 -2.66 -2.93 7.62
CA TYR A 238 -2.25 -3.11 6.21
C TYR A 238 -2.87 -2.13 5.21
N ALA A 239 -3.84 -1.30 5.59
CA ALA A 239 -4.59 -0.49 4.62
C ALA A 239 -5.00 0.91 5.09
N ARG A 240 -4.61 1.34 6.30
CA ARG A 240 -5.11 2.61 6.90
C ARG A 240 -4.59 3.91 6.27
N ASN A 241 -3.56 3.86 5.42
CA ASN A 241 -3.02 5.03 4.75
C ASN A 241 -2.63 4.70 3.30
N ARG A 242 -2.33 5.73 2.50
CA ARG A 242 -2.09 5.60 1.04
C ARG A 242 -0.90 4.69 0.74
N LEU A 243 0.17 4.81 1.51
CA LEU A 243 1.37 3.98 1.36
C LEU A 243 1.04 2.51 1.59
N LYS A 244 0.26 2.21 2.63
CA LYS A 244 -0.12 0.85 2.98
C LYS A 244 -0.99 0.18 1.90
N VAL A 245 -1.97 0.89 1.35
CA VAL A 245 -2.74 0.36 0.22
C VAL A 245 -1.93 0.29 -1.07
N ALA A 246 -0.98 1.21 -1.29
CA ALA A 246 -0.08 1.16 -2.44
C ALA A 246 0.83 -0.08 -2.37
N ILE A 247 1.45 -0.35 -1.22
CA ILE A 247 2.23 -1.57 -0.97
C ILE A 247 1.35 -2.80 -1.18
N GLY A 248 0.19 -2.87 -0.54
CA GLY A 248 -0.70 -4.03 -0.70
C GLY A 248 -1.12 -4.27 -2.14
N GLY A 249 -1.55 -3.23 -2.86
CA GLY A 249 -1.98 -3.33 -4.25
C GLY A 249 -0.86 -3.71 -5.21
N THR A 250 0.34 -3.16 -5.02
CA THR A 250 1.49 -3.51 -5.86
C THR A 250 1.97 -4.92 -5.54
N SER A 251 2.01 -5.33 -4.27
CA SER A 251 2.35 -6.71 -3.89
C SER A 251 1.43 -7.74 -4.55
N GLU A 252 0.11 -7.49 -4.66
CA GLU A 252 -0.79 -8.39 -5.40
C GLU A 252 -0.48 -8.38 -6.90
N ALA A 253 -0.27 -7.21 -7.51
CA ALA A 253 -0.01 -7.10 -8.96
C ALA A 253 1.31 -7.75 -9.38
N PHE A 254 2.36 -7.60 -8.56
CA PHE A 254 3.69 -8.13 -8.87
C PHE A 254 3.83 -9.64 -8.60
N ALA A 255 2.97 -10.22 -7.77
CA ALA A 255 3.01 -11.66 -7.52
C ALA A 255 2.67 -12.51 -8.75
N ASP A 256 1.91 -11.96 -9.68
CA ASP A 256 1.56 -12.62 -10.95
C ASP A 256 2.55 -12.32 -12.08
N VAL A 257 3.55 -11.46 -11.85
CA VAL A 257 4.57 -11.15 -12.87
C VAL A 257 5.44 -12.40 -13.08
N PRO A 258 5.49 -12.96 -14.30
CA PRO A 258 6.31 -14.14 -14.57
C PRO A 258 7.79 -13.87 -14.30
N SER A 259 8.55 -14.90 -13.92
CA SER A 259 10.01 -14.82 -13.73
C SER A 259 10.79 -14.39 -14.98
N GLY A 260 10.10 -14.24 -16.12
CA GLY A 260 10.64 -13.74 -17.37
C GLY A 260 10.66 -12.22 -17.50
N PHE A 261 10.51 -11.46 -16.41
CA PHE A 261 10.68 -10.02 -16.37
C PHE A 261 11.87 -9.66 -15.47
N ARG A 262 12.63 -8.63 -15.85
CA ARG A 262 13.61 -7.98 -14.97
C ARG A 262 12.93 -6.76 -14.37
N VAL A 263 12.79 -6.72 -13.06
CA VAL A 263 12.15 -5.60 -12.37
C VAL A 263 13.20 -4.84 -11.60
N GLY A 264 13.34 -3.54 -11.87
CA GLY A 264 14.05 -2.60 -11.02
C GLY A 264 13.06 -1.87 -10.12
N TYR A 265 13.41 -1.70 -8.85
CA TYR A 265 12.57 -1.02 -7.86
C TYR A 265 13.27 0.19 -7.26
N GLY A 266 12.56 1.32 -7.20
CA GLY A 266 13.03 2.50 -6.49
C GLY A 266 11.91 3.23 -5.77
N THR A 267 12.30 4.15 -4.90
CA THR A 267 11.41 5.06 -4.18
C THR A 267 11.71 6.51 -4.58
N ILE A 268 10.68 7.37 -4.62
CA ILE A 268 10.82 8.73 -5.22
C ILE A 268 11.33 9.78 -4.22
N ASN A 269 11.04 9.62 -2.93
CA ASN A 269 11.38 10.58 -1.87
C ASN A 269 12.46 10.06 -0.91
N SER A 270 12.85 8.78 -1.00
CA SER A 270 13.95 8.25 -0.19
C SER A 270 15.27 8.98 -0.48
N PRO A 271 16.01 9.43 0.55
CA PRO A 271 17.35 10.00 0.38
C PRO A 271 18.41 8.94 0.03
N THR A 272 18.03 7.65 -0.04
CA THR A 272 18.94 6.57 -0.41
C THR A 272 19.32 6.68 -1.88
N THR A 273 20.61 6.83 -2.14
CA THR A 273 21.21 6.74 -3.48
C THR A 273 21.42 5.29 -3.91
N THR A 274 20.65 4.33 -3.39
CA THR A 274 20.80 2.91 -3.73
C THR A 274 19.53 2.33 -4.32
N VAL A 275 19.68 1.62 -5.44
CA VAL A 275 18.63 0.85 -6.10
C VAL A 275 19.14 -0.59 -6.15
N ASP A 276 18.38 -1.52 -5.55
CA ASP A 276 18.75 -2.95 -5.48
C ASP A 276 20.14 -3.23 -4.87
N GLY A 277 20.56 -2.40 -3.91
CA GLY A 277 21.86 -2.52 -3.24
C GLY A 277 23.05 -1.93 -4.01
N GLU A 278 22.80 -1.37 -5.20
CA GLU A 278 23.79 -0.66 -6.01
C GLU A 278 23.64 0.84 -5.88
N GLU A 279 24.74 1.57 -5.72
CA GLU A 279 24.72 3.04 -5.71
C GLU A 279 24.34 3.58 -7.10
N ILE A 280 23.25 4.34 -7.16
CA ILE A 280 22.94 5.23 -8.28
C ILE A 280 23.66 6.55 -8.03
N CYS A 281 24.66 6.85 -8.87
CA CYS A 281 25.54 8.01 -8.75
C CYS A 281 24.81 9.33 -8.43
N THR A 282 25.41 10.10 -7.53
CA THR A 282 25.09 11.51 -7.22
C THR A 282 25.27 12.44 -8.40
#